data_AF-A0A9X8H6F9-F1
#
_entry.id   AF-A0A9X8H6F9-F1
#
_cell.length_a   1.000
_cell.length_b   1.000
_cell.length_c   1.000
_cell.angle_alpha   90.00
_cell.angle_beta   90.00
_cell.angle_gamma   90.00
#
_symmetry.space_group_name_H-M   'P 1'
#
loop_
_entity.id
_entity.type
_entity.pdbx_description
1 polymer ?
#
loop_
_entity_poly.entity_id
_entity_poly.type
_entity_poly.pdbx_seq_one_letter_code
_entity_poly.pdbx_strand_id
1 'polypeptide(L)' 'SKTHLTVCKEERQQLPATAAGGLKLVARQGKIVCDNTLDTRLLQVNYDQKPTIRHILFPEIKK' A
#
# COMPACT_ATOMS: atom_id res chain seq x y z
N SER A 1 20.09 0.90 19.04
CA SER A 1 18.68 1.16 19.39
C SER A 1 17.88 -0.10 19.08
N LYS A 2 17.16 -0.68 20.06
CA LYS A 2 16.28 -1.83 19.81
C LYS A 2 14.86 -1.29 19.59
N THR A 3 14.37 -1.34 18.35
CA THR A 3 12.98 -0.97 18.04
C THR A 3 12.06 -2.10 18.51
N HIS A 4 11.12 -1.78 19.40
CA HIS A 4 10.14 -2.74 19.90
C HIS A 4 8.95 -2.80 18.94
N LEU A 5 8.74 -3.97 18.32
CA LEU A 5 7.62 -4.24 17.43
C LEU A 5 6.75 -5.33 18.03
N THR A 6 5.44 -5.18 17.93
CA THR A 6 4.46 -6.18 18.37
C THR A 6 3.54 -6.55 17.21
N VAL A 7 3.15 -7.82 17.16
CA VAL A 7 2.13 -8.29 16.22
C VAL A 7 0.76 -8.04 16.83
N CYS A 8 -0.17 -7.47 16.05
CA CYS A 8 -1.53 -7.28 16.51
C CYS A 8 -2.25 -8.62 16.66
N LYS A 9 -2.76 -8.90 17.86
CA LYS A 9 -3.51 -10.11 18.19
C LYS A 9 -5.02 -9.93 18.06
N GLU A 10 -5.49 -8.70 17.89
CA GLU A 10 -6.92 -8.41 17.69
C GLU A 10 -7.30 -8.67 16.24
N GLU A 11 -8.11 -9.70 15.98
CA GLU A 11 -8.54 -10.09 14.63
C GLU A 11 -9.18 -8.93 13.86
N ARG A 12 -9.95 -8.06 14.53
CA ARG A 12 -10.61 -6.90 13.91
C ARG A 12 -9.63 -5.86 13.34
N GLN A 13 -8.39 -5.86 13.84
CA GLN A 13 -7.33 -4.94 13.41
C GLN A 13 -6.31 -5.63 12.49
N GLN A 14 -6.47 -6.92 12.23
CA GLN A 14 -5.67 -7.62 11.25
C GLN A 14 -6.11 -7.23 9.84
N LEU A 15 -5.21 -7.44 8.87
CA LEU A 15 -5.57 -7.28 7.48
C LEU A 15 -6.66 -8.28 7.10
N PRO A 16 -7.61 -7.90 6.22
CA PRO A 16 -8.64 -8.82 5.78
C PRO A 16 -8.01 -10.00 5.04
N ALA A 17 -8.63 -11.18 5.13
CA ALA A 17 -8.15 -12.39 4.45
C ALA A 17 -8.10 -12.26 2.92
N THR A 18 -8.81 -11.28 2.35
CA THR A 18 -8.79 -10.93 0.93
C THR A 18 -7.59 -10.08 0.52
N ALA A 19 -6.82 -9.54 1.47
CA ALA A 19 -5.63 -8.78 1.15
C ALA A 19 -4.59 -9.69 0.48
N ALA A 20 -3.98 -9.23 -0.61
CA ALA A 20 -2.95 -9.98 -1.30
C ALA A 20 -1.69 -10.20 -0.43
N GLY A 21 -1.49 -9.34 0.58
CA GLY A 21 -0.43 -9.45 1.57
C GLY A 21 0.16 -8.10 1.97
N GLY A 22 1.30 -8.16 2.67
CA GLY A 22 1.98 -7.00 3.23
C GLY A 22 1.56 -6.71 4.67
N LEU A 23 1.78 -5.48 5.12
CA LEU A 23 1.56 -5.10 6.52
C LEU A 23 1.14 -3.64 6.67
N LYS A 24 0.46 -3.35 7.78
CA LYS A 24 0.22 -1.98 8.28
C LYS A 24 0.92 -1.83 9.62
N LEU A 25 1.81 -0.84 9.72
CA LEU A 25 2.38 -0.42 11.00
C LEU A 25 1.51 0.68 11.59
N VAL A 26 1.20 0.54 12.86
CA VAL A 26 0.37 1.51 13.58
C VAL A 26 1.13 1.98 14.82
N ALA A 27 1.14 3.29 15.02
CA ALA A 27 1.72 3.93 16.20
C ALA A 27 0.77 4.97 16.79
N ARG A 28 1.05 5.39 18.03
CA ARG A 28 0.29 6.45 18.73
C ARG A 28 -1.22 6.20 18.71
N GLN A 29 -1.65 5.01 19.13
CA GLN A 29 -3.07 4.64 19.22
C GLN A 29 -3.82 4.83 17.90
N GLY A 30 -3.25 4.39 16.77
CA GLY A 30 -3.92 4.51 15.46
C GLY A 30 -3.68 5.82 14.73
N LYS A 31 -3.10 6.84 15.38
CA LYS A 31 -2.94 8.17 14.77
C LYS A 31 -1.91 8.21 13.64
N ILE A 32 -0.89 7.36 13.72
CA ILE A 32 0.13 7.25 12.69
C ILE A 32 0.03 5.85 12.10
N VAL A 33 -0.28 5.78 10.81
CA VAL A 33 -0.41 4.53 10.06
C VAL A 33 0.55 4.56 8.89
N CYS A 34 1.41 3.56 8.81
CA CYS A 34 2.24 3.30 7.64
C CYS A 34 1.68 2.04 6.96
N ASP A 35 1.01 2.25 5.83
CA ASP A 35 0.43 1.17 5.04
C ASP A 35 1.41 0.72 3.96
N ASN A 36 1.90 -0.51 4.09
CA ASN A 36 2.78 -1.15 3.13
C ASN A 36 2.15 -2.46 2.63
N THR A 37 0.82 -2.51 2.55
CA THR A 37 0.09 -3.58 1.85
C THR A 37 0.41 -3.55 0.36
N LEU A 38 0.34 -4.71 -0.29
CA LEU A 38 0.62 -4.82 -1.73
C LEU A 38 -0.36 -3.98 -2.55
N ASP A 39 -1.62 -3.91 -2.14
CA ASP A 39 -2.66 -3.11 -2.78
C ASP A 39 -2.31 -1.61 -2.76
N THR A 40 -1.94 -1.07 -1.60
CA THR A 40 -1.54 0.34 -1.46
C THR A 40 -0.29 0.66 -2.28
N ARG A 41 0.71 -0.22 -2.27
CA ARG A 41 1.93 -0.06 -3.10
C ARG A 41 1.60 -0.04 -4.59
N LEU A 42 0.76 -0.98 -5.06
CA LEU A 42 0.35 -1.06 -6.46
C LEU A 42 -0.43 0.18 -6.88
N LEU A 43 -1.32 0.68 -6.03
CA LEU A 43 -2.09 1.89 -6.31
C LEU A 43 -1.17 3.11 -6.50
N GLN A 44 -0.19 3.29 -5.62
CA GLN A 44 0.78 4.38 -5.70
C GLN A 44 1.59 4.32 -7.00
N VAL A 45 2.19 3.17 -7.30
CA VAL A 45 2.99 2.99 -8.52
C VAL A 45 2.12 3.15 -9.76
N ASN A 46 0.91 2.57 -9.76
CA ASN A 46 -0.02 2.73 -10.87
C ASN A 46 -0.39 4.20 -11.12
N TYR A 47 -0.56 5.00 -10.06
CA TYR A 47 -0.82 6.44 -10.19
C TYR A 47 0.36 7.18 -10.81
N ASP A 48 1.57 6.97 -10.29
CA ASP A 48 2.78 7.64 -10.78
C ASP A 48 3.12 7.23 -12.22
N GLN A 49 2.87 5.95 -12.57
CA GLN A 49 3.17 5.40 -13.89
C GLN A 49 2.04 5.58 -14.92
N LYS A 50 0.91 6.20 -14.58
CA LYS A 50 -0.20 6.43 -15.55
C LYS A 50 0.27 7.08 -16.85
N PRO A 51 1.14 8.11 -16.86
CA PRO A 51 1.60 8.73 -18.09
C PRO A 51 2.41 7.76 -18.97
N THR A 52 3.31 7.00 -18.37
CA THR A 52 4.13 5.98 -19.06
C THR A 52 3.25 4.89 -19.65
N ILE A 53 2.33 4.35 -18.84
CA ILE A 53 1.39 3.30 -19.26
C ILE A 53 0.53 3.81 -20.43
N ARG A 54 0.03 5.06 -20.37
CA ARG A 54 -0.72 5.66 -21.47
C ARG A 54 0.11 5.75 -22.74
N HIS A 55 1.37 6.17 -22.65
CA HIS A 55 2.24 6.28 -23.82
C HIS A 55 2.52 4.91 -24.46
N ILE A 56 2.72 3.86 -23.64
CA ILE A 56 2.92 2.49 -24.11
C ILE A 56 1.66 1.95 -24.79
N LEU A 57 0.49 2.13 -24.17
CA LEU A 57 -0.76 1.55 -24.66
C LEU A 57 -1.41 2.35 -25.79
N PHE A 58 -1.18 3.67 -25.84
CA PHE A 58 -1.81 4.60 -26.78
C PHE A 58 -0.79 5.57 -27.40
N PRO A 59 0.22 5.08 -28.11
CA PRO A 59 1.33 5.91 -28.62
C PRO A 59 0.89 6.95 -29.67
N GLU A 60 -0.19 6.68 -30.41
CA GLU A 60 -0.64 7.51 -31.54
C GLU A 60 -1.64 8.60 -31.16
N ILE A 61 -2.12 8.65 -29.90
CA ILE A 61 -3.00 9.73 -29.45
C ILE A 61 -2.16 10.99 -29.24
N LYS A 62 -2.00 11.76 -30.32
CA LYS A 62 -1.44 13.11 -30.28
C LYS A 62 -2.34 14.00 -29.42
N LYS A 63 -1.72 14.76 -28.51
CA LYS A 63 -2.40 15.81 -27.74
C LYS A 63 -2.89 16.91 -28.66
#